data_AF-A0A1V5WVX3-F1
#
_entry.id   AF-A0A1V5WVX3-F1
#
_cell.length_a   1.000
_cell.length_b   1.000
_cell.length_c   1.000
_cell.angle_alpha   90.00
_cell.angle_beta   90.00
_cell.angle_gamma   90.00
#
_symmetry.space_group_name_H-M   'P 1'
#
loop_
_entity.id
_entity.type
_entity.pdbx_description
1 polymer ?
#
loop_
_entity_poly.entity_id
_entity_poly.type
_entity_poly.pdbx_seq_one_letter_code
_entity_poly.pdbx_strand_id
1 'polypeptide(L)'
;MNIHFRDVQTGSVEARAIMEIADGVFLNEITILNIDGDIVVEFPKKSFVGKNHRTHYIDIITFEDNDKRLIWELEIKNAYKEWRKTNKKVLVYEQNKIDGGSK
;
A
#
# COMPACT_ATOMS: atom_id res chain seq x y z
N MET A 1 -6.89 9.25 13.64
CA MET A 1 -6.35 7.95 13.22
C MET A 1 -4.88 8.12 12.94
N ASN A 2 -4.01 7.34 13.59
CA ASN A 2 -2.56 7.42 13.36
C ASN A 2 -2.19 6.36 12.31
N ILE A 3 -1.54 6.79 11.22
CA ILE A 3 -1.12 5.92 10.13
C ILE A 3 0.36 6.14 9.87
N HIS A 4 1.12 5.06 9.90
CA HIS A 4 2.53 5.03 9.55
C HIS A 4 2.70 4.37 8.18
N PHE A 5 3.45 5.02 7.30
CA PHE A 5 3.71 4.52 5.95
C PHE A 5 5.17 4.07 5.81
N ARG A 6 5.38 2.98 5.08
CA ARG A 6 6.68 2.49 4.65
C ARG A 6 6.69 2.41 3.12
N ASP A 7 7.65 3.07 2.49
CA ASP A 7 7.85 2.98 1.04
C ASP A 7 8.29 1.54 0.66
N VAL A 8 7.72 0.97 -0.40
CA VAL A 8 8.03 -0.40 -0.85
C VAL A 8 8.56 -0.46 -2.28
N GLN A 9 8.39 0.63 -3.06
CA GLN A 9 9.01 0.85 -4.38
C GLN A 9 9.05 -0.37 -5.33
N THR A 10 8.05 -1.26 -5.29
CA THR A 10 8.06 -2.50 -6.08
C THR A 10 6.79 -2.60 -6.91
N GLY A 11 6.94 -2.51 -8.24
CA GLY A 11 5.81 -2.59 -9.19
C GLY A 11 4.79 -1.48 -8.96
N SER A 12 3.50 -1.84 -8.91
CA SER A 12 2.39 -0.93 -8.62
C SER A 12 2.23 -0.61 -7.13
N VAL A 13 2.98 -1.26 -6.24
CA VAL A 13 2.93 -1.01 -4.80
C VAL A 13 3.82 0.19 -4.46
N GLU A 14 3.18 1.29 -4.05
CA GLU A 14 3.89 2.49 -3.61
C GLU A 14 4.29 2.39 -2.14
N ALA A 15 3.38 1.97 -1.26
CA ALA A 15 3.64 1.94 0.17
C ALA A 15 2.86 0.85 0.90
N ARG A 16 3.32 0.53 2.11
CA ARG A 16 2.59 -0.23 3.12
C ARG A 16 2.23 0.70 4.28
N ALA A 17 1.03 0.55 4.80
CA ALA A 17 0.53 1.31 5.92
C ALA A 17 0.26 0.40 7.13
N ILE A 18 0.58 0.93 8.29
CA ILE A 18 0.19 0.41 9.60
C ILE A 18 -0.69 1.46 10.25
N MET A 19 -1.85 1.05 10.73
CA MET A 19 -2.88 1.95 11.23
C MET A 19 -3.30 1.56 12.64
N GLU A 20 -3.28 2.52 13.55
CA GLU A 20 -3.77 2.34 14.91
C GLU A 20 -5.30 2.45 14.93
N ILE A 21 -5.98 1.37 15.32
CA ILE A 21 -7.45 1.27 15.32
C ILE A 21 -8.07 1.40 16.72
N ALA A 22 -7.26 1.17 17.74
CA ALA A 22 -7.53 1.44 19.15
C ALA A 22 -6.19 1.62 19.86
N ASP A 23 -6.20 2.14 21.10
CA ASP A 23 -4.97 2.36 21.87
C ASP A 23 -4.16 1.06 21.99
N GLY A 24 -2.94 1.07 21.43
CA GLY A 24 -2.05 -0.09 21.39
C GLY A 24 -2.47 -1.22 20.43
N VAL A 25 -3.48 -1.01 19.58
CA VAL A 25 -3.97 -2.02 18.61
C VAL A 25 -3.77 -1.53 17.18
N PHE A 26 -3.03 -2.31 16.40
CA PHE A 26 -2.61 -1.93 15.05
C PHE A 26 -3.12 -2.90 13.99
N LEU A 27 -3.67 -2.36 12.90
CA LEU A 27 -3.94 -3.06 11.65
C LEU A 27 -2.74 -2.91 10.72
N ASN A 28 -2.09 -4.02 10.41
CA ASN A 28 -0.90 -4.07 9.58
C ASN A 28 -1.23 -4.39 8.12
N GLU A 29 -0.23 -4.21 7.24
CA GLU A 29 -0.24 -4.67 5.86
C GLU A 29 -1.36 -4.09 4.98
N ILE A 30 -1.82 -2.88 5.30
CA ILE A 30 -2.64 -2.09 4.37
C ILE A 30 -1.74 -1.69 3.20
N THR A 31 -2.17 -1.98 1.98
CA THR A 31 -1.35 -1.75 0.77
C THR A 31 -1.84 -0.52 0.04
N ILE A 32 -0.91 0.36 -0.32
CA ILE A 32 -1.16 1.52 -1.17
C ILE A 32 -0.63 1.22 -2.55
N LEU A 33 -1.52 1.18 -3.52
CA LEU A 33 -1.22 0.95 -4.93
C LEU A 33 -1.36 2.24 -5.72
N ASN A 34 -0.55 2.36 -6.77
CA ASN A 34 -0.76 3.32 -7.85
C ASN A 34 -1.07 2.54 -9.12
N ILE A 35 -2.33 2.60 -9.54
CA ILE A 35 -2.83 1.94 -10.75
C ILE A 35 -3.24 3.06 -11.70
N ASP A 36 -2.51 3.21 -12.80
CA ASP A 36 -2.79 4.22 -13.84
C ASP A 36 -2.94 5.66 -13.32
N GLY A 37 -2.21 6.01 -12.25
CA GLY A 37 -2.27 7.33 -11.60
C GLY A 37 -3.28 7.41 -10.46
N ASP A 38 -4.13 6.41 -10.29
CA ASP A 38 -5.10 6.34 -9.21
C ASP A 38 -4.52 5.63 -7.98
N ILE A 39 -4.66 6.32 -6.84
CA ILE A 39 -4.28 5.76 -5.54
C ILE A 39 -5.39 4.82 -5.07
N VAL A 40 -5.06 3.55 -4.95
CA VAL A 40 -5.96 2.49 -4.48
C VAL A 40 -5.47 1.96 -3.13
N VAL A 41 -6.41 1.75 -2.21
CA VAL A 41 -6.13 1.20 -0.88
C VAL A 41 -6.65 -0.23 -0.85
N GLU A 42 -5.77 -1.18 -0.57
CA GLU A 42 -6.14 -2.56 -0.34
C GLU A 42 -5.95 -2.94 1.13
N PHE A 43 -7.03 -3.42 1.74
CA PHE A 43 -6.99 -3.95 3.10
C PHE A 43 -6.33 -5.34 3.14
N PRO A 44 -5.73 -5.73 4.28
CA PRO A 44 -5.03 -6.99 4.40
C PRO A 44 -5.94 -8.19 4.13
N LYS A 45 -5.41 -9.12 3.33
CA LYS A 45 -6.03 -10.42 3.04
C LYS A 45 -5.04 -11.53 3.34
N LYS A 46 -5.54 -12.66 3.81
CA LYS A 46 -4.75 -13.88 3.99
C LYS A 46 -5.11 -14.90 2.94
N SER A 47 -4.10 -15.41 2.24
CA SER A 47 -4.27 -16.56 1.36
C SER A 47 -4.04 -17.87 2.12
N PHE A 48 -4.74 -18.91 1.71
CA PHE A 48 -4.52 -20.28 2.21
C PHE A 48 -4.91 -21.30 1.16
N VAL A 49 -4.29 -22.49 1.21
CA VAL A 49 -4.59 -23.59 0.29
C VAL A 49 -5.63 -24.51 0.92
N GLY A 50 -6.75 -24.70 0.22
CA GLY A 50 -7.83 -25.59 0.64
C GLY A 50 -7.50 -27.07 0.43
N LYS A 51 -8.35 -27.96 0.96
CA LYS A 51 -8.21 -29.42 0.78
C LYS A 51 -8.28 -29.87 -0.69
N ASN A 52 -8.88 -29.06 -1.54
CA ASN A 52 -8.96 -29.25 -2.99
C ASN A 52 -7.76 -28.67 -3.75
N HIS A 53 -6.69 -28.28 -3.05
CA HIS A 53 -5.50 -27.60 -3.60
C HIS A 53 -5.77 -26.25 -4.28
N ARG A 54 -6.93 -25.63 -4.04
CA ARG A 54 -7.23 -24.27 -4.54
C ARG A 54 -6.79 -23.22 -3.53
N THR A 55 -6.29 -22.09 -4.03
CA THR A 55 -5.99 -20.92 -3.21
C THR A 55 -7.27 -20.17 -2.90
N HIS A 56 -7.52 -19.95 -1.62
CA HIS A 56 -8.61 -19.14 -1.10
C HIS A 56 -8.04 -17.88 -0.47
N TYR A 57 -8.86 -16.83 -0.42
CA TYR A 57 -8.53 -15.57 0.24
C TYR A 57 -9.59 -15.28 1.29
N ILE A 58 -9.16 -14.78 2.44
CA ILE A 58 -10.03 -14.26 3.49
C ILE A 58 -9.63 -12.83 3.80
N ASP A 59 -10.62 -11.94 3.88
CA ASP A 59 -10.42 -10.57 4.34
C ASP A 59 -10.11 -10.59 5.83
N ILE A 60 -9.04 -9.92 6.25
CA ILE A 60 -8.64 -9.85 7.67
C ILE A 60 -9.48 -8.84 8.45
N ILE A 61 -10.03 -7.85 7.75
CA ILE A 61 -10.95 -6.86 8.30
C ILE A 61 -12.24 -6.89 7.49
N THR A 62 -13.37 -6.79 8.20
CA THR A 62 -14.70 -6.68 7.61
C THR A 62 -15.37 -5.45 8.17
N PHE A 63 -16.07 -4.72 7.31
CA PHE A 63 -16.85 -3.55 7.65
C PHE A 63 -18.32 -3.92 7.68
N GLU A 64 -19.11 -3.24 8.51
CA GLU A 64 -20.56 -3.45 8.58
C GLU A 64 -21.24 -3.13 7.24
N ASP A 65 -20.74 -2.11 6.54
CA ASP A 65 -21.24 -1.65 5.25
C ASP A 65 -20.12 -1.00 4.43
N ASN A 66 -20.45 -0.64 3.18
CA ASN A 66 -19.51 0.00 2.26
C ASN A 66 -19.19 1.45 2.64
N ASP A 67 -20.07 2.15 3.34
CA ASP A 67 -19.84 3.55 3.70
C ASP A 67 -18.73 3.65 4.75
N LYS A 68 -18.74 2.77 5.76
CA LYS A 68 -17.66 2.66 6.75
C LYS A 68 -16.33 2.30 6.12
N ARG A 69 -16.35 1.38 5.15
CA ARG A 69 -15.16 1.02 4.36
C ARG A 69 -14.64 2.25 3.60
N LEU A 70 -15.52 2.96 2.92
CA LEU A 70 -15.17 4.12 2.10
C LEU A 70 -14.54 5.24 2.94
N ILE A 71 -15.05 5.50 4.15
CA ILE A 71 -14.47 6.48 5.07
C ILE A 71 -13.00 6.14 5.34
N TRP A 72 -12.70 4.89 5.67
CA TRP A 72 -11.32 4.46 5.95
C TRP A 72 -10.43 4.59 4.70
N GLU A 73 -10.93 4.18 3.53
CA GLU A 73 -10.18 4.33 2.28
C GLU A 73 -9.85 5.81 1.99
N LEU A 74 -10.80 6.72 2.20
CA LEU A 74 -10.59 8.16 2.00
C LEU A 74 -9.59 8.74 3.01
N GLU A 75 -9.70 8.37 4.29
CA GLU A 75 -8.78 8.80 5.34
C GLU A 75 -7.34 8.34 5.05
N ILE A 76 -7.17 7.07 4.70
CA ILE A 76 -5.87 6.49 4.34
C ILE A 76 -5.29 7.17 3.09
N LYS A 77 -6.11 7.39 2.05
CA LYS A 77 -5.67 8.10 0.82
C LYS A 77 -5.20 9.51 1.13
N ASN A 78 -5.94 10.25 1.95
CA ASN A 78 -5.58 11.61 2.32
C ASN A 78 -4.29 11.64 3.16
N ALA A 79 -4.17 10.77 4.16
CA ALA A 79 -2.96 10.64 4.97
C ALA A 79 -1.73 10.27 4.13
N TYR A 80 -1.89 9.35 3.17
CA TYR A 80 -0.83 8.97 2.25
C TYR A 80 -0.40 10.14 1.36
N LYS A 81 -1.34 10.91 0.80
CA LYS A 81 -1.03 12.10 -0.01
C LYS A 81 -0.21 13.12 0.78
N GLU A 82 -0.58 13.41 2.02
CA GLU A 82 0.19 14.32 2.88
C GLU A 82 1.57 13.77 3.20
N TRP A 83 1.67 12.48 3.54
CA TRP A 83 2.96 11.83 3.77
C TRP A 83 3.85 11.85 2.52
N ARG A 84 3.30 11.67 1.32
CA ARG A 84 4.07 11.65 0.07
C ARG A 84 4.63 13.02 -0.32
N LYS A 85 4.03 14.12 0.14
CA LYS A 85 4.57 15.49 -0.06
C LYS A 85 5.92 15.67 0.64
N THR A 86 6.08 15.07 1.81
CA THR A 86 7.31 15.16 2.63
C THR A 86 8.29 14.01 2.34
N ASN A 87 7.80 12.88 1.80
CA ASN A 87 8.59 11.70 1.47
C ASN A 87 8.64 11.50 -0.05
N LYS A 88 9.24 12.47 -0.76
CA LYS A 88 9.31 12.46 -2.23
C LYS A 88 10.03 11.21 -2.73
N LYS A 89 9.49 10.62 -3.79
CA LYS A 89 10.15 9.54 -4.55
C LYS A 89 11.41 10.11 -5.18
N VAL A 90 12.57 9.83 -4.60
CA VAL A 90 13.85 10.13 -5.24
C VAL A 90 14.05 9.05 -6.29
N LEU A 91 13.83 9.39 -7.55
CA LEU A 91 14.30 8.58 -8.68
C LEU A 91 15.82 8.65 -8.65
N VAL A 92 16.47 7.67 -8.03
CA VAL A 92 17.92 7.49 -8.18
C VAL A 92 18.12 7.00 -9.61
N TYR A 93 18.50 7.91 -10.51
CA TYR A 93 19.05 7.50 -11.79
C TYR A 93 20.33 6.74 -11.47
N GLU A 94 20.31 5.41 -11.62
CA GLU A 94 21.57 4.68 -11.76
C GLU A 94 22.29 5.30 -12.95
N GLN A 95 23.45 5.93 -12.70
CA GLN A 95 24.36 6.36 -13.75
C GLN A 95 24.88 5.10 -14.44
N ASN A 96 24.07 4.53 -15.33
CA ASN A 96 24.54 3.58 -16.30
C ASN A 96 25.60 4.31 -17.12
N LYS A 97 26.84 3.84 -16.98
CA LYS A 97 28.01 4.24 -17.76
C LYS A 97 27.57 4.44 -19.21
N ILE A 98 27.58 5.69 -19.65
CA ILE A 98 27.61 5.99 -21.07
C ILE A 98 29.00 5.55 -21.52
N ASP A 99 29.13 4.28 -21.90
CA ASP A 99 30.26 3.84 -22.69
C ASP A 99 30.11 4.55 -24.04
N GLY A 100 30.81 5.68 -24.14
CA GLY A 100 31.07 6.37 -25.39
C GLY A 100 31.85 5.45 -26.31
N GLY A 101 31.12 4.59 -27.04
CA GLY A 101 31.64 3.85 -28.18
C GLY A 101 31.79 4.79 -29.38
N SER A 102 32.81 5.65 -29.34
CA SER A 102 33.43 6.14 -30.57
C SER A 102 34.61 5.24 -30.89
N LYS A 103 34.44 4.39 -31.91
CA LYS A 103 35.43 4.07 -32.94
C LYS A 103 34.79 3.24 -34.04
#